data_AF-A0A351UTN6-F1
#
_entry.id   AF-A0A351UTN6-F1
#
_cell.length_a   1.000
_cell.length_b   1.000
_cell.length_c   1.000
_cell.angle_alpha   90.00
_cell.angle_beta   90.00
_cell.angle_gamma   90.00
#
_symmetry.space_group_name_H-M   'P 1'
#
loop_
_entity.id
_entity.type
_entity.pdbx_description
1 polymer ?
#
loop_
_entity_poly.entity_id
_entity_poly.type
_entity_poly.pdbx_seq_one_letter_code
_entity_poly.pdbx_strand_id
1 'polypeptide(L)'
;GSLFILLFSQIGMQSFIIIAASIVIAVIAKKGGQRVYNLEVENASQKREINYYDSMLMDKEFADERILFSFFKQINDRWKNKSTRLIKQQAKLDRIVFMQQKAASVVLYIISFAIIIILIGPVKSGTVTIGFMIAFVNATFNLSNMVSRAFGDAFGKISKELGYVKDFQELQNLSITQRADYGHRTLDTINTIEFYNVSFKYPGTEKYILKNCSFKMEGSKRFALIGINGVGKSTIIVNFHNN
;
A
#
# COMPACT_ATOMS: atom_id res chain seq x y z
N GLY A 1 -1.57 14.35 29.18
CA GLY A 1 -2.59 14.76 30.17
C GLY A 1 -1.98 15.66 31.24
N SER A 2 -1.23 15.09 32.18
CA SER A 2 -0.68 15.78 33.35
C SER A 2 0.21 16.99 33.04
N LEU A 3 1.09 16.89 32.03
CA LEU A 3 2.00 17.98 31.64
C LEU A 3 1.26 19.17 31.02
N PHE A 4 0.22 18.93 30.23
CA PHE A 4 -0.60 20.00 29.62
C PHE A 4 -1.41 20.77 30.67
N ILE A 5 -1.91 20.07 31.70
CA ILE A 5 -2.65 20.67 32.81
C ILE A 5 -1.72 21.52 33.69
N LEU A 6 -0.49 21.04 33.95
CA LEU A 6 0.53 21.82 34.67
C LEU A 6 0.98 23.07 33.91
N LEU A 7 1.14 22.98 32.58
CA LEU A 7 1.46 24.13 31.72
C LEU A 7 0.34 25.17 31.75
N PHE A 8 -0.92 24.74 31.69
CA PHE A 8 -2.07 25.65 31.73
C PHE A 8 -2.25 26.32 33.10
N SER A 9 -1.98 25.59 34.19
CA SER A 9 -2.18 26.12 35.55
C SER A 9 -1.09 27.07 36.02
N GLN A 10 0.14 26.99 35.48
CA GLN A 10 1.24 27.89 35.87
C GLN A 10 1.49 29.05 34.89
N ILE A 11 1.10 28.93 33.62
CA ILE A 11 1.70 29.74 32.55
C ILE A 11 0.66 30.59 31.75
N GLY A 12 -0.64 30.35 31.92
CA GLY A 12 -1.71 31.21 31.38
C GLY A 12 -1.61 31.44 29.86
N MET A 13 -1.33 32.68 29.44
CA MET A 13 -1.17 33.10 28.03
C MET A 13 -0.06 32.33 27.27
N GLN A 14 0.89 31.77 28.04
CA GLN A 14 1.95 30.82 27.67
C GLN A 14 1.47 29.71 26.71
N SER A 15 0.33 29.16 27.09
CA SER A 15 -0.28 27.94 26.56
C SER A 15 -0.84 28.14 25.15
N PHE A 16 -1.31 29.34 24.82
CA PHE A 16 -1.86 29.65 23.49
C PHE A 16 -0.79 29.62 22.41
N ILE A 17 0.44 30.04 22.73
CA ILE A 17 1.58 30.00 21.80
C ILE A 17 1.91 28.53 21.44
N ILE A 18 1.86 27.64 22.43
CA ILE A 18 2.12 26.20 22.24
C ILE A 18 1.01 25.54 21.41
N ILE A 19 -0.24 25.90 21.64
CA ILE A 19 -1.38 25.38 20.87
C ILE A 19 -1.30 25.86 19.42
N ALA A 20 -1.03 27.15 19.19
CA ALA A 20 -0.87 27.70 17.84
C ALA A 20 0.29 27.02 17.09
N ALA A 21 1.42 26.81 17.77
CA ALA A 21 2.56 26.07 17.23
C ALA A 21 2.18 24.63 16.84
N SER A 22 1.44 23.94 17.72
CA SER A 22 0.98 22.57 17.49
C SER A 22 0.07 22.47 16.26
N ILE A 23 -0.82 23.45 16.06
CA ILE A 23 -1.69 23.52 14.88
C ILE A 23 -0.86 23.73 13.61
N VAL A 24 0.11 24.66 13.61
CA VAL A 24 0.98 24.90 12.45
C VAL A 24 1.75 23.64 12.08
N ILE A 25 2.30 22.94 13.07
CA ILE A 25 3.04 21.69 12.84
C ILE A 25 2.13 20.60 12.28
N ALA A 26 0.92 20.45 12.83
CA ALA A 26 -0.05 19.47 12.34
C ALA A 26 -0.46 19.72 10.87
N VAL A 27 -0.60 20.98 10.44
CA VAL A 27 -0.91 21.33 9.04
C VAL A 27 0.25 20.98 8.10
N ILE A 28 1.50 21.30 8.49
CA ILE A 28 2.70 20.96 7.72
C ILE A 28 2.82 19.44 7.59
N ALA A 29 2.64 18.72 8.71
CA ALA A 29 2.67 17.27 8.77
C ALA A 29 1.63 16.61 7.86
N LYS A 30 0.37 17.06 7.91
CA LYS A 30 -0.70 16.54 7.04
C LYS A 30 -0.34 16.69 5.56
N LYS A 31 0.20 17.85 5.16
CA LYS A 31 0.61 18.11 3.77
C LYS A 31 1.80 17.26 3.34
N GLY A 32 2.74 16.99 4.25
CA GLY A 32 3.87 16.08 4.02
C GLY A 32 3.42 14.63 3.85
N GLY A 33 2.61 14.14 4.79
CA GLY A 33 2.06 12.78 4.79
C GLY A 33 1.26 12.46 3.52
N GLN A 34 0.39 13.38 3.08
CA GLN A 34 -0.39 13.19 1.85
C GLN A 34 0.49 13.04 0.61
N ARG A 35 1.61 13.78 0.53
CA ARG A 35 2.56 13.67 -0.59
C ARG A 35 3.29 12.33 -0.60
N VAL A 36 3.68 11.84 0.58
CA VAL A 36 4.30 10.51 0.72
C VAL A 36 3.34 9.42 0.25
N TYR A 37 2.09 9.49 0.69
CA TYR A 37 1.07 8.54 0.30
C TYR A 37 0.80 8.53 -1.21
N ASN A 38 0.57 9.70 -1.81
CA ASN A 38 0.27 9.78 -3.24
C ASN A 38 1.40 9.19 -4.09
N LEU A 39 2.66 9.37 -3.68
CA LEU A 39 3.82 8.78 -4.35
C LEU A 39 3.96 7.27 -4.11
N GLU A 40 3.64 6.77 -2.91
CA GLU A 40 3.57 5.32 -2.67
C GLU A 40 2.57 4.65 -3.61
N VAL A 41 1.38 5.24 -3.74
CA VAL A 41 0.31 4.73 -4.64
C VAL A 41 0.73 4.82 -6.11
N GLU A 42 1.26 5.96 -6.56
CA GLU A 42 1.71 6.16 -7.94
C GLU A 42 2.86 5.19 -8.31
N ASN A 43 3.77 4.95 -7.37
CA ASN A 43 4.92 4.08 -7.58
C ASN A 43 4.63 2.59 -7.33
N ALA A 44 3.46 2.22 -6.80
CA ALA A 44 3.12 0.83 -6.52
C ALA A 44 3.24 -0.06 -7.77
N SER A 45 2.80 0.43 -8.93
CA SER A 45 2.96 -0.30 -10.19
C SER A 45 4.43 -0.48 -10.59
N GLN A 46 5.27 0.55 -10.38
CA GLN A 46 6.68 0.49 -10.73
C GLN A 46 7.45 -0.44 -9.78
N LYS A 47 7.13 -0.45 -8.49
CA LYS A 47 7.67 -1.40 -7.51
C LYS A 47 7.36 -2.84 -7.91
N ARG A 48 6.12 -3.13 -8.34
CA ARG A 48 5.74 -4.48 -8.82
C ARG A 48 6.58 -4.92 -10.02
N GLU A 49 6.80 -4.04 -10.98
CA GLU A 49 7.60 -4.35 -12.16
C GLU A 49 9.09 -4.54 -11.83
N ILE A 50 9.64 -3.73 -10.92
CA ILE A 50 11.00 -3.91 -10.41
C ILE A 50 11.14 -5.26 -9.71
N ASN A 51 10.19 -5.63 -8.85
CA ASN A 51 10.19 -6.92 -8.16
C ASN A 51 10.11 -8.09 -9.15
N TYR A 52 9.35 -7.95 -10.25
CA TYR A 52 9.30 -8.97 -11.29
C TYR A 52 10.62 -9.11 -12.06
N TYR A 53 11.29 -7.99 -12.38
CA TYR A 53 12.63 -8.07 -12.96
C TYR A 53 13.65 -8.65 -11.98
N ASP A 54 13.51 -8.35 -10.69
CA ASP A 54 14.35 -8.91 -9.63
C ASP A 54 14.20 -10.43 -9.55
N SER A 55 12.96 -10.95 -9.55
CA SER A 55 12.69 -12.39 -9.57
C SER A 55 13.24 -13.05 -10.83
N MET A 56 13.05 -12.44 -12.02
CA MET A 56 13.65 -12.93 -13.27
C MET A 56 15.19 -12.99 -13.23
N LEU A 57 15.83 -12.16 -12.41
CA LEU A 57 17.29 -12.06 -12.27
C LEU A 57 17.85 -12.84 -11.08
N MET A 58 17.04 -13.26 -10.11
CA MET A 58 17.53 -13.92 -8.89
C MET A 58 16.96 -15.31 -8.68
N ASP A 59 15.71 -15.55 -9.08
CA ASP A 59 15.02 -16.79 -8.75
C ASP A 59 15.48 -17.95 -9.63
N LYS A 60 15.60 -19.13 -9.01
CA LYS A 60 16.00 -20.37 -9.68
C LYS A 60 15.01 -20.80 -10.76
N GLU A 61 13.73 -20.47 -10.61
CA GLU A 61 12.67 -20.79 -11.59
C GLU A 61 12.97 -20.21 -12.98
N PHE A 62 13.63 -19.06 -13.05
CA PHE A 62 14.00 -18.42 -14.32
C PHE A 62 15.41 -18.78 -14.79
N ALA A 63 16.14 -19.68 -14.12
CA ALA A 63 17.54 -19.97 -14.46
C ALA A 63 17.68 -20.57 -15.86
N ASP A 64 16.85 -21.57 -16.19
CA ASP A 64 16.92 -22.26 -17.49
C ASP A 64 16.53 -21.33 -18.64
N GLU A 65 15.43 -20.58 -18.50
CA GLU A 65 15.01 -19.59 -19.51
C GLU A 65 16.05 -18.49 -19.71
N ARG A 66 16.68 -18.02 -18.63
CA ARG A 66 17.68 -16.95 -18.68
C ARG A 66 18.95 -17.37 -19.40
N ILE A 67 19.35 -18.63 -19.24
CA ILE A 67 20.47 -19.22 -19.98
C ILE A 67 20.05 -19.41 -21.45
N LEU A 68 18.91 -20.06 -21.67
CA LEU A 68 18.41 -20.41 -23.01
C LEU A 68 18.21 -19.18 -23.91
N PHE A 69 17.60 -18.12 -23.37
CA PHE A 69 17.28 -16.91 -24.12
C PHE A 69 18.31 -15.79 -23.93
N SER A 70 19.30 -15.97 -23.05
CA SER A 70 20.40 -15.02 -22.81
C SER A 70 19.93 -13.58 -22.51
N PHE A 71 18.75 -13.40 -21.90
CA PHE A 71 18.15 -12.08 -21.67
C PHE A 71 18.70 -11.32 -20.46
N PHE A 72 19.65 -11.90 -19.71
CA PHE A 72 20.15 -11.34 -18.45
C PHE A 72 20.52 -9.86 -18.55
N LYS A 73 21.35 -9.49 -19.54
CA LYS A 73 21.80 -8.11 -19.73
C LYS A 73 20.64 -7.16 -19.97
N GLN A 74 19.69 -7.54 -20.82
CA GLN A 74 18.55 -6.70 -21.18
C GLN A 74 17.62 -6.46 -19.98
N ILE A 75 17.30 -7.50 -19.21
CA ILE A 75 16.46 -7.37 -18.01
C ILE A 75 17.18 -6.60 -16.91
N ASN A 76 18.48 -6.84 -16.71
CA ASN A 76 19.29 -6.10 -15.75
C ASN A 76 19.35 -4.60 -16.06
N ASP A 77 19.51 -4.21 -17.32
CA ASP A 77 19.50 -2.80 -17.72
C ASP A 77 18.13 -2.14 -17.48
N ARG A 78 17.03 -2.87 -17.75
CA ARG A 78 15.67 -2.39 -17.46
C ARG A 78 15.43 -2.23 -15.96
N TRP A 79 15.82 -3.22 -15.17
CA TRP A 79 15.77 -3.18 -13.71
C TRP A 79 16.57 -1.99 -13.18
N LYS A 80 17.84 -1.85 -13.59
CA LYS A 80 18.72 -0.76 -13.15
C LYS A 80 18.13 0.61 -13.45
N ASN A 81 17.61 0.81 -14.66
CA ASN A 81 17.02 2.09 -15.06
C ASN A 81 15.75 2.42 -14.25
N LYS A 82 14.85 1.45 -14.05
CA LYS A 82 13.62 1.66 -13.27
C LYS A 82 13.93 1.85 -11.78
N SER A 83 14.78 1.01 -11.20
CA SER A 83 15.19 1.11 -9.80
C SER A 83 15.88 2.45 -9.53
N THR A 84 16.79 2.89 -10.41
CA THR A 84 17.45 4.20 -10.26
C THR A 84 16.45 5.34 -10.33
N ARG A 85 15.45 5.27 -11.22
CA ARG A 85 14.39 6.29 -11.32
C ARG A 85 13.53 6.33 -10.06
N LEU A 86 13.13 5.18 -9.55
CA LEU A 86 12.33 5.07 -8.33
C LEU A 86 13.10 5.58 -7.12
N ILE A 87 14.38 5.22 -6.97
CA ILE A 87 15.26 5.74 -5.93
C ILE A 87 15.38 7.27 -6.02
N LYS A 88 15.53 7.83 -7.23
CA LYS A 88 15.57 9.30 -7.43
C LYS A 88 14.26 9.98 -7.05
N GLN A 89 13.11 9.36 -7.35
CA GLN A 89 11.79 9.87 -6.94
C GLN A 89 11.64 9.84 -5.41
N GLN A 90 12.05 8.74 -4.78
CA GLN A 90 12.07 8.62 -3.32
C GLN A 90 12.97 9.67 -2.68
N ALA A 91 14.20 9.85 -3.18
CA ALA A 91 15.13 10.87 -2.67
C ALA A 91 14.58 12.31 -2.78
N LYS A 92 13.84 12.62 -3.85
CA LYS A 92 13.16 13.93 -3.98
C LYS A 92 12.07 14.12 -2.92
N LEU A 93 11.29 13.06 -2.66
CA LEU A 93 10.27 13.07 -1.63
C LEU A 93 10.90 13.24 -0.24
N ASP A 94 11.94 12.47 0.06
CA ASP A 94 12.67 12.55 1.31
C ASP A 94 13.25 13.95 1.50
N ARG A 95 13.77 14.58 0.43
CA ARG A 95 14.23 15.99 0.48
C ARG A 95 13.10 16.97 0.80
N ILE A 96 11.90 16.79 0.23
CA ILE A 96 10.73 17.63 0.50
C ILE A 96 10.27 17.45 1.96
N VAL A 97 10.17 16.21 2.43
CA VAL A 97 9.79 15.90 3.82
C VAL A 97 10.84 16.45 4.79
N PHE A 98 12.13 16.25 4.50
CA PHE A 98 13.22 16.80 5.30
C PHE A 98 13.17 18.33 5.38
N MET A 99 12.91 19.02 4.26
CA MET A 99 12.71 20.47 4.27
C MET A 99 11.53 20.90 5.14
N GLN A 100 10.41 20.17 5.09
CA GLN A 100 9.24 20.43 5.94
C GLN A 100 9.58 20.24 7.43
N GLN A 101 10.35 19.20 7.79
CA GLN A 101 10.81 18.96 9.15
C GLN A 101 11.73 20.10 9.65
N LYS A 102 12.66 20.57 8.81
CA LYS A 102 13.53 21.69 9.15
C LYS A 102 12.75 22.99 9.31
N ALA A 103 11.77 23.26 8.44
CA ALA A 103 10.89 24.41 8.58
C ALA A 103 10.10 24.37 9.91
N ALA A 104 9.56 23.21 10.29
CA ALA A 104 8.87 23.04 11.58
C ALA A 104 9.83 23.24 12.78
N SER A 105 11.08 22.77 12.66
CA SER A 105 12.11 22.96 13.69
C SER A 105 12.47 24.44 13.87
N VAL A 106 12.56 25.22 12.78
CA VAL A 106 12.83 26.66 12.85
C VAL A 106 11.70 27.39 13.59
N VAL A 107 10.44 27.08 13.28
CA VAL A 107 9.28 27.65 14.00
C VAL A 107 9.37 27.35 15.50
N LEU A 108 9.73 26.12 15.86
CA LEU A 108 9.91 25.71 17.25
C LEU A 108 11.08 26.43 17.94
N TYR A 109 12.21 26.64 17.26
CA TYR A 109 13.32 27.43 17.82
C TYR A 109 12.92 28.88 18.09
N ILE A 110 12.13 29.49 17.22
CA ILE A 110 11.59 30.85 17.43
C ILE A 110 10.69 30.86 18.68
N ILE A 111 9.82 29.85 18.84
CA ILE A 111 8.95 29.73 20.02
C ILE A 111 9.78 29.50 21.29
N SER A 112 10.76 28.60 21.25
CA SER A 112 11.67 28.37 22.39
C SER A 112 12.40 29.65 22.78
N PHE A 113 12.86 30.43 21.81
CA PHE A 113 13.50 31.72 22.05
C PHE A 113 12.54 32.73 22.69
N ALA A 114 11.29 32.82 22.20
CA ALA A 114 10.26 33.67 22.78
C ALA A 114 9.93 33.26 24.23
N ILE A 115 9.83 31.96 24.51
CA ILE A 115 9.58 31.42 25.85
C ILE A 115 10.73 31.77 26.80
N ILE A 116 11.99 31.66 26.34
CA ILE A 116 13.15 32.08 27.13
C ILE A 116 13.02 33.55 27.51
N ILE A 117 12.71 34.44 26.57
CA ILE A 117 12.53 35.87 26.84
C ILE A 117 11.44 36.11 27.88
N ILE A 118 10.29 35.43 27.76
CA ILE A 118 9.17 35.58 28.68
C ILE A 118 9.51 35.05 30.08
N LEU A 119 10.26 33.96 30.18
CA LEU A 119 10.65 33.35 31.46
C LEU A 119 11.75 34.11 32.21
N ILE A 120 12.50 35.00 31.57
CA ILE A 120 13.53 35.81 32.25
C ILE A 120 12.93 36.63 33.41
N GLY A 121 11.74 37.22 33.23
CA GLY A 121 11.08 38.01 34.27
C GLY A 121 10.73 37.20 35.53
N PRO A 122 9.94 36.11 35.40
CA PRO A 122 9.61 35.19 36.49
C PRO A 122 10.82 34.54 37.16
N VAL A 123 11.88 34.26 36.40
CA VAL A 123 13.13 33.71 36.96
C VAL A 123 13.84 34.76 37.83
N LYS A 124 13.89 36.02 37.38
CA LYS A 124 14.46 37.12 38.17
C LYS A 124 13.64 37.41 39.44
N SER A 125 12.32 37.24 39.41
CA SER A 125 11.46 37.43 40.58
C SER A 125 11.47 36.24 41.56
N GLY A 126 12.21 35.17 41.26
CA GLY A 126 12.31 33.97 42.11
C GLY A 126 11.07 33.09 42.11
N THR A 127 10.04 33.41 41.32
CA THR A 127 8.83 32.58 41.17
C THR A 127 9.10 31.30 40.40
N VAL A 128 10.12 31.28 39.55
CA VAL A 128 10.53 30.13 38.74
C VAL A 128 12.04 29.90 38.88
N THR A 129 12.47 28.65 39.07
CA THR A 129 13.90 28.32 39.15
C THR A 129 14.55 28.23 37.78
N ILE A 130 15.84 28.53 37.71
CA ILE A 130 16.66 28.35 36.48
C ILE A 130 16.59 26.90 35.97
N GLY A 131 16.53 25.92 36.89
CA GLY A 131 16.37 24.51 36.54
C GLY A 131 15.06 24.21 35.78
N PHE A 132 13.97 24.88 36.15
CA PHE A 132 12.70 24.76 35.43
C PHE A 132 12.80 25.28 33.99
N MET A 133 13.49 26.41 33.79
CA MET A 133 13.74 26.97 32.45
C MET A 133 14.53 25.98 31.56
N ILE A 134 15.59 25.37 32.09
CA ILE A 134 16.40 24.38 31.35
C ILE A 134 15.57 23.13 31.02
N ALA A 135 14.81 22.61 31.99
CA ALA A 135 13.94 21.47 31.79
C ALA A 135 12.88 21.75 30.71
N PHE A 136 12.33 22.97 30.68
CA PHE A 136 11.33 23.39 29.71
C PHE A 136 11.88 23.45 28.29
N VAL A 137 13.07 24.04 28.13
CA VAL A 137 13.76 24.09 26.84
C VAL A 137 14.00 22.66 26.33
N ASN A 138 14.54 21.78 27.17
CA ASN A 138 14.75 20.38 26.81
C ASN A 138 13.45 19.64 26.47
N ALA A 139 12.37 19.88 27.22
CA ALA A 139 11.05 19.32 26.91
C ALA A 139 10.53 19.78 25.55
N THR A 140 10.77 21.04 25.19
CA THR A 140 10.39 21.60 23.88
C THR A 140 11.19 20.98 22.74
N PHE A 141 12.50 20.80 22.92
CA PHE A 141 13.36 20.08 21.97
C PHE A 141 12.91 18.62 21.79
N ASN A 142 12.57 17.93 22.88
CA ASN A 142 12.10 16.56 22.82
C ASN A 142 10.74 16.43 22.13
N LEU A 143 9.80 17.34 22.43
CA LEU A 143 8.52 17.42 21.74
C LEU A 143 8.70 17.67 20.24
N SER A 144 9.61 18.58 19.85
CA SER A 144 9.96 18.84 18.45
C SER A 144 10.38 17.55 17.72
N ASN A 145 11.34 16.84 18.30
CA ASN A 145 11.88 15.61 17.72
C ASN A 145 10.84 14.49 17.66
N MET A 146 10.00 14.37 18.71
CA MET A 146 8.94 13.38 18.77
C MET A 146 7.86 13.65 17.72
N VAL A 147 7.36 14.88 17.65
CA VAL A 147 6.32 15.29 16.70
C VAL A 147 6.83 15.16 15.26
N SER A 148 8.07 15.57 14.97
CA SER A 148 8.64 15.45 13.63
C SER A 148 8.71 14.01 13.12
N ARG A 149 9.06 13.04 13.99
CA ARG A 149 9.14 11.62 13.61
C ARG A 149 7.77 10.95 13.62
N ALA A 150 7.02 11.13 14.71
CA ALA A 150 5.72 10.49 14.90
C ALA A 150 4.74 10.84 13.77
N PHE A 151 4.74 12.08 13.30
CA PHE A 151 3.83 12.47 12.22
C PHE A 151 4.26 11.96 10.85
N GLY A 152 5.55 11.91 10.54
CA GLY A 152 6.04 11.32 9.29
C GLY A 152 5.67 9.84 9.19
N ASP A 153 5.96 9.08 10.25
CA ASP A 153 5.74 7.64 10.30
C ASP A 153 4.24 7.30 10.44
N ALA A 154 3.51 8.01 11.30
CA ALA A 154 2.08 7.76 11.50
C ALA A 154 1.26 8.09 10.25
N PHE A 155 1.53 9.20 9.56
CA PHE A 155 0.80 9.50 8.32
C PHE A 155 1.17 8.55 7.18
N GLY A 156 2.45 8.15 7.06
CA GLY A 156 2.84 7.13 6.10
C GLY A 156 2.11 5.80 6.35
N LYS A 157 2.10 5.36 7.61
CA LYS A 157 1.42 4.11 8.03
C LYS A 157 -0.10 4.21 7.85
N ILE A 158 -0.74 5.23 8.41
CA ILE A 158 -2.20 5.42 8.31
C ILE A 158 -2.64 5.47 6.86
N SER A 159 -1.92 6.18 6.00
CA SER A 159 -2.31 6.28 4.60
C SER A 159 -2.18 4.92 3.88
N LYS A 160 -1.13 4.16 4.18
CA LYS A 160 -0.98 2.77 3.69
C LYS A 160 -2.12 1.87 4.17
N GLU A 161 -2.47 1.92 5.45
CA GLU A 161 -3.58 1.15 6.03
C GLU A 161 -4.93 1.55 5.39
N LEU A 162 -5.16 2.83 5.14
CA LEU A 162 -6.34 3.31 4.42
C LEU A 162 -6.40 2.78 2.98
N GLY A 163 -5.24 2.62 2.32
CA GLY A 163 -5.13 1.95 1.02
C GLY A 163 -5.63 0.50 1.09
N TYR A 164 -5.18 -0.27 2.09
CA TYR A 164 -5.64 -1.65 2.29
C TYR A 164 -7.12 -1.76 2.59
N VAL A 165 -7.68 -0.83 3.38
CA VAL A 165 -9.13 -0.79 3.63
C VAL A 165 -9.89 -0.55 2.33
N LYS A 166 -9.40 0.32 1.47
CA LYS A 166 -10.02 0.58 0.15
C LYS A 166 -9.97 -0.64 -0.75
N ASP A 167 -8.82 -1.30 -0.87
CA ASP A 167 -8.65 -2.52 -1.67
C ASP A 167 -9.57 -3.65 -1.15
N PHE A 168 -9.70 -3.77 0.18
CA PHE A 168 -10.60 -4.72 0.81
C PHE A 168 -12.09 -4.42 0.54
N GLN A 169 -12.48 -3.14 0.59
CA GLN A 169 -13.83 -2.73 0.21
C GLN A 169 -14.11 -3.01 -1.27
N GLU A 170 -13.13 -2.79 -2.15
CA GLU A 170 -13.25 -3.14 -3.57
C GLU A 170 -13.45 -4.64 -3.75
N LEU A 171 -12.68 -5.48 -3.05
CA LEU A 171 -12.84 -6.94 -3.06
C LEU A 171 -14.21 -7.40 -2.53
N GLN A 172 -14.74 -6.77 -1.48
CA GLN A 172 -16.09 -7.07 -0.98
C GLN A 172 -17.19 -6.67 -1.96
N ASN A 173 -16.98 -5.56 -2.68
CA ASN A 173 -17.91 -5.04 -3.66
C ASN A 173 -17.82 -5.74 -5.02
N LEU A 174 -16.81 -6.61 -5.23
CA LEU A 174 -16.83 -7.53 -6.35
C LEU A 174 -18.07 -8.41 -6.20
N SER A 175 -19.03 -8.21 -7.09
CA SER A 175 -20.15 -9.13 -7.22
C SER A 175 -19.56 -10.52 -7.48
N ILE A 176 -19.70 -11.44 -6.53
CA ILE A 176 -19.52 -12.87 -6.81
C ILE A 176 -20.52 -13.15 -7.92
N THR A 177 -20.04 -13.25 -9.16
CA THR A 177 -20.83 -13.75 -10.28
C THR A 177 -21.49 -15.01 -9.76
N GLN A 178 -22.83 -15.01 -9.69
CA GLN A 178 -23.67 -16.00 -9.00
C GLN A 178 -22.95 -17.33 -8.85
N ARG A 179 -22.69 -17.74 -7.60
CA ARG A 179 -22.35 -19.13 -7.33
C ARG A 179 -23.50 -19.92 -7.94
N ALA A 180 -23.28 -20.56 -9.08
CA ALA A 180 -24.34 -21.29 -9.75
C ALA A 180 -24.89 -22.28 -8.72
N ASP A 181 -26.20 -22.20 -8.46
CA ASP A 181 -26.88 -23.15 -7.61
C ASP A 181 -26.97 -24.45 -8.41
N TYR A 182 -25.97 -25.29 -8.25
CA TYR A 182 -25.91 -26.58 -8.95
C TYR A 182 -26.95 -27.57 -8.42
N GLY A 183 -27.66 -27.24 -7.34
CA GLY A 183 -28.52 -28.17 -6.63
C GLY A 183 -27.72 -29.33 -6.03
N HIS A 184 -28.01 -29.71 -4.80
CA HIS A 184 -27.41 -30.93 -4.23
C HIS A 184 -28.18 -32.15 -4.74
N ARG A 185 -27.78 -32.68 -5.90
CA ARG A 185 -28.25 -33.99 -6.38
C ARG A 185 -27.17 -35.04 -6.13
N THR A 186 -27.41 -35.92 -5.19
CA THR A 186 -26.65 -37.17 -5.05
C THR A 186 -27.08 -38.11 -6.17
N LEU A 187 -26.21 -38.34 -7.15
CA LEU A 187 -26.40 -39.34 -8.20
C LEU A 187 -25.71 -40.63 -7.77
N ASP A 188 -26.48 -41.70 -7.54
CA ASP A 188 -25.91 -43.01 -7.17
C ASP A 188 -25.13 -43.63 -8.35
N THR A 189 -25.59 -43.40 -9.58
CA THR A 189 -24.94 -43.87 -10.81
C THR A 189 -25.11 -42.87 -11.96
N ILE A 190 -24.04 -42.60 -12.70
CA ILE A 190 -24.06 -41.75 -13.90
C ILE A 190 -24.21 -42.67 -15.13
N ASN A 191 -25.42 -42.77 -15.67
CA ASN A 191 -25.70 -43.61 -16.83
C ASN A 191 -25.33 -42.94 -18.16
N THR A 192 -25.52 -41.63 -18.28
CA THR A 192 -25.24 -40.86 -19.50
C THR A 192 -24.93 -39.41 -19.16
N ILE A 193 -23.98 -38.82 -19.87
CA ILE A 193 -23.71 -37.37 -19.86
C ILE A 193 -23.94 -36.84 -21.26
N GLU A 194 -24.75 -35.80 -21.40
CA GLU A 194 -25.10 -35.20 -22.69
C GLU A 194 -24.74 -33.72 -22.70
N PHE A 195 -23.91 -33.33 -23.65
CA PHE A 195 -23.73 -31.95 -24.06
C PHE A 195 -24.80 -31.68 -25.11
N TYR A 196 -25.66 -30.70 -24.86
CA TYR A 196 -26.70 -30.29 -25.79
C TYR A 196 -26.55 -28.82 -26.14
N ASN A 197 -26.14 -28.55 -27.39
CA ASN A 197 -25.96 -27.22 -27.96
C ASN A 197 -25.09 -26.28 -27.10
N VAL A 198 -24.00 -26.82 -26.53
CA VAL A 198 -23.14 -26.08 -25.61
C VAL A 198 -22.21 -25.15 -26.39
N SER A 199 -22.25 -23.87 -26.04
CA SER A 199 -21.33 -22.85 -26.54
C SER A 199 -20.61 -22.19 -25.37
N PHE A 200 -19.27 -22.10 -25.44
CA PHE A 200 -18.44 -21.55 -24.37
C PHE A 200 -17.36 -20.62 -24.93
N LYS A 201 -17.12 -19.53 -24.20
CA LYS A 201 -16.20 -18.43 -24.55
C LYS A 201 -15.56 -17.92 -23.27
N TYR A 202 -14.23 -17.73 -23.25
CA TYR A 202 -13.57 -17.17 -22.08
C TYR A 202 -13.90 -15.67 -21.95
N PRO A 203 -14.10 -15.16 -20.71
CA PRO A 203 -14.30 -13.74 -20.48
C PRO A 203 -13.19 -12.90 -21.12
N GLY A 204 -13.56 -11.81 -21.79
CA GLY A 204 -12.61 -10.89 -22.44
C GLY A 204 -12.07 -11.35 -23.81
N THR A 205 -12.52 -12.49 -24.33
CA THR A 205 -12.23 -12.89 -25.73
C THR A 205 -13.46 -12.63 -26.59
N GLU A 206 -13.34 -12.59 -27.93
CA GLU A 206 -14.50 -12.59 -28.84
C GLU A 206 -14.83 -13.98 -29.42
N LYS A 207 -13.87 -14.90 -29.34
CA LYS A 207 -13.92 -16.20 -30.00
C LYS A 207 -14.54 -17.27 -29.12
N TYR A 208 -15.56 -17.97 -29.64
CA TYR A 208 -16.08 -19.18 -29.04
C TYR A 208 -15.07 -20.33 -29.18
N ILE A 209 -14.78 -21.00 -28.06
CA ILE A 209 -13.95 -22.21 -28.02
C ILE A 209 -14.81 -23.45 -28.21
N LEU A 210 -16.03 -23.43 -27.66
CA LEU A 210 -17.08 -24.39 -28.00
C LEU A 210 -18.20 -23.61 -28.68
N LYS A 211 -18.69 -24.07 -29.83
CA LYS A 211 -19.81 -23.46 -30.54
C LYS A 211 -20.78 -24.55 -30.99
N ASN A 212 -21.99 -24.53 -30.42
CA ASN A 212 -23.08 -25.47 -30.70
C ASN A 212 -22.64 -26.94 -30.62
N CYS A 213 -21.85 -27.28 -29.60
CA CYS A 213 -21.32 -28.62 -29.43
C CYS A 213 -22.38 -29.53 -28.78
N SER A 214 -22.77 -30.59 -29.49
CA SER A 214 -23.71 -31.60 -29.00
C SER A 214 -23.10 -32.99 -29.11
N PHE A 215 -22.99 -33.72 -27.99
CA PHE A 215 -22.54 -35.11 -27.97
C PHE A 215 -23.02 -35.80 -26.70
N LYS A 216 -23.14 -37.13 -26.76
CA LYS A 216 -23.61 -37.97 -25.67
C LYS A 216 -22.56 -39.02 -25.32
N MET A 217 -22.30 -39.18 -24.02
CA MET A 217 -21.38 -40.15 -23.45
C MET A 217 -22.16 -41.11 -22.55
N GLU A 218 -21.92 -42.40 -22.69
CA GLU A 218 -22.57 -43.44 -21.88
C GLU A 218 -21.65 -43.89 -20.74
N GLY A 219 -22.21 -44.10 -19.54
CA GLY A 219 -21.54 -44.34 -18.26
C GLY A 219 -20.75 -45.64 -18.14
N SER A 220 -20.55 -46.37 -19.23
CA SER A 220 -19.80 -47.63 -19.24
C SER A 220 -18.88 -47.74 -20.45
N LYS A 221 -18.65 -46.65 -21.18
CA LYS A 221 -17.76 -46.58 -22.34
C LYS A 221 -16.55 -45.69 -22.06
N ARG A 222 -15.40 -46.03 -22.66
CA ARG A 222 -14.20 -45.19 -22.62
C ARG A 222 -14.19 -44.28 -23.84
N PHE A 223 -13.99 -42.98 -23.63
CA PHE A 223 -13.94 -41.99 -24.69
C PHE A 223 -12.57 -41.32 -24.71
N ALA A 224 -12.05 -41.05 -25.91
CA ALA A 224 -10.82 -40.29 -26.10
C ALA A 224 -11.13 -38.97 -26.81
N LEU A 225 -10.67 -37.86 -26.23
CA LEU A 225 -10.75 -36.53 -26.84
C LEU A 225 -9.47 -36.27 -27.64
N ILE A 226 -9.58 -36.33 -28.97
CA ILE A 226 -8.47 -36.13 -29.89
C ILE A 226 -8.70 -34.84 -30.68
N GLY A 227 -7.64 -34.06 -30.90
CA GLY A 227 -7.70 -32.85 -31.71
C GLY A 227 -6.40 -32.04 -31.65
N ILE A 228 -6.33 -30.97 -32.42
CA ILE A 228 -5.17 -30.06 -32.48
C ILE A 228 -5.01 -29.30 -31.14
N ASN A 229 -3.82 -28.79 -30.81
CA ASN A 229 -3.66 -27.97 -29.61
C ASN A 229 -4.48 -26.67 -29.72
N GLY A 230 -5.14 -26.25 -28.64
CA GLY A 230 -5.89 -24.99 -28.59
C GLY A 230 -7.35 -25.01 -29.07
N VAL A 231 -7.92 -26.16 -29.47
CA VAL A 231 -9.36 -26.29 -29.85
C VAL A 231 -10.32 -26.53 -28.68
N GLY A 232 -9.86 -26.41 -27.43
CA GLY A 232 -10.76 -26.47 -26.27
C GLY A 232 -10.92 -27.82 -25.59
N LYS A 233 -10.05 -28.80 -25.86
CA LYS A 233 -10.07 -30.12 -25.19
C LYS A 233 -10.05 -30.00 -23.65
N SER A 234 -9.15 -29.19 -23.10
CA SER A 234 -9.09 -28.91 -21.66
C SER A 234 -10.29 -28.10 -21.17
N THR A 235 -10.86 -27.25 -22.02
CA THR A 235 -12.05 -26.44 -21.72
C THR A 235 -13.32 -27.31 -21.59
N ILE A 236 -13.42 -28.40 -22.35
CA ILE A 236 -14.49 -29.40 -22.18
C ILE A 236 -14.37 -30.05 -20.80
N ILE A 237 -13.16 -30.44 -20.38
CA ILE A 237 -12.90 -31.02 -19.04
C ILE A 237 -13.29 -30.04 -17.92
N VAL A 238 -12.94 -28.76 -18.04
CA VAL A 238 -13.32 -27.74 -17.05
C VAL A 238 -14.84 -27.54 -16.97
N ASN A 239 -15.56 -27.60 -18.10
CA ASN A 239 -17.03 -27.51 -18.10
C ASN A 239 -17.72 -28.75 -17.53
N PHE A 240 -17.07 -29.93 -17.52
CA PHE A 240 -17.58 -31.11 -16.81
C PHE A 240 -17.54 -30.94 -15.28
N HIS A 241 -16.62 -30.14 -14.74
CA HIS A 241 -16.48 -29.97 -13.28
C HIS A 241 -17.42 -28.89 -12.71
N ASN A 242 -17.86 -27.96 -13.56
CA ASN A 242 -18.76 -26.86 -13.20
C ASN A 242 -20.25 -27.22 -13.43
N ASN A 243 -20.63 -28.49 -13.50
CA ASN A 243 -22.02 -28.97 -13.53
C ASN A 243 -22.16 -30.13 -12.56
#